data_AF-A0A524KTI7-F1
#
_entry.id   AF-A0A524KTI7-F1
#
_cell.length_a   1.000
_cell.length_b   1.000
_cell.length_c   1.000
_cell.angle_alpha   90.00
_cell.angle_beta   90.00
_cell.angle_gamma   90.00
#
_symmetry.space_group_name_H-M   'P 1'
#
loop_
_entity.id
_entity.type
_entity.pdbx_description
1 polymer ?
#
loop_
_entity_poly.entity_id
_entity_poly.type
_entity_poly.pdbx_seq_one_letter_code
_entity_poly.pdbx_strand_id
1 'polypeptide(L)'
;MINYLTYYYKHGTEPFRSLSALPDKEVIKIMEKLCDDTLFGARFKDPIQYLRNRRQSEQWVREEFIKKGGRPREIYPIPMVLGASKWMVKQAPDPN
;
A
#
# COMPACT_ATOMS: atom_id res chain seq x y z
N MET A 1 -3.42 21.53 15.96
CA MET A 1 -2.97 21.36 14.57
C MET A 1 -2.28 20.01 14.47
N ILE A 2 -2.66 19.15 13.52
CA ILE A 2 -1.98 17.86 13.32
C ILE A 2 -0.72 18.13 12.48
N ASN A 3 0.45 17.76 12.99
CA ASN A 3 1.76 18.04 12.37
C ASN A 3 2.60 16.76 12.15
N TYR A 4 1.97 15.59 12.25
CA TYR A 4 2.62 14.30 12.05
C TYR A 4 1.80 13.41 11.12
N LEU A 5 2.48 12.44 10.53
CA LEU A 5 1.89 11.37 9.74
C LEU A 5 2.13 10.05 10.47
N THR A 6 1.17 9.14 10.44
CA THR A 6 1.29 7.80 11.03
C THR A 6 1.25 6.73 9.95
N TYR A 7 2.23 5.83 10.01
CA TYR A 7 2.30 4.63 9.18
C TYR A 7 1.89 3.42 10.03
N TYR A 8 0.74 2.84 9.73
CA TYR A 8 0.23 1.67 10.46
C TYR A 8 0.76 0.37 9.86
N TYR A 9 1.30 -0.51 10.69
CA TYR A 9 1.76 -1.85 10.33
C TYR A 9 1.57 -2.81 11.50
N LYS A 10 1.69 -4.12 11.25
CA LYS A 10 1.50 -5.15 12.26
C LYS A 10 2.64 -5.09 13.31
N HIS A 11 2.29 -5.18 14.59
CA HIS A 11 3.27 -5.20 15.66
C HIS A 11 4.23 -6.40 15.53
N GLY A 12 5.51 -6.20 15.81
CA GLY A 12 6.53 -7.24 15.69
C GLY A 12 6.92 -7.62 14.25
N THR A 13 6.48 -6.87 13.24
CA THR A 13 6.92 -7.03 11.84
C THR A 13 7.61 -5.79 11.34
N GLU A 14 8.35 -5.91 10.24
CA GLU A 14 8.81 -4.74 9.49
C GLU A 14 7.62 -3.94 8.93
N PRO A 15 7.77 -2.61 8.74
CA PRO A 15 6.80 -1.81 8.00
C PRO A 15 6.50 -2.43 6.62
N PHE A 16 5.23 -2.37 6.20
CA PHE A 16 4.79 -2.97 4.95
C PHE A 16 5.57 -2.43 3.75
N ARG A 17 6.22 -3.35 3.01
CA ARG A 17 6.91 -3.00 1.77
C ARG A 17 5.90 -3.00 0.63
N SER A 18 5.84 -1.89 -0.10
CA SER A 18 4.99 -1.78 -1.29
C SER A 18 5.32 -2.89 -2.28
N LEU A 19 4.30 -3.50 -2.90
CA LEU A 19 4.51 -4.44 -4.01
C LEU A 19 5.26 -3.76 -5.17
N SER A 20 5.09 -2.45 -5.34
CA SER A 20 5.79 -1.68 -6.37
C SER A 20 7.27 -1.40 -6.05
N ALA A 21 7.73 -1.76 -4.86
CA ALA A 21 9.15 -1.70 -4.49
C ALA A 21 9.92 -2.99 -4.82
N LEU A 22 9.22 -4.05 -5.25
CA LEU A 22 9.79 -5.37 -5.51
C LEU A 22 9.90 -5.65 -7.02
N PRO A 23 10.84 -6.51 -7.45
CA PRO A 23 10.91 -6.98 -8.84
C PRO A 23 9.64 -7.75 -9.24
N ASP A 24 9.19 -7.60 -10.49
CA ASP A 24 7.95 -8.20 -11.01
C ASP A 24 7.84 -9.70 -10.71
N LYS A 25 8.94 -10.44 -10.86
CA LYS A 25 9.00 -11.88 -10.59
C LYS A 25 8.71 -12.23 -9.13
N GLU A 26 9.14 -11.41 -8.19
CA GLU A 26 8.86 -11.62 -6.76
C GLU A 26 7.43 -11.22 -6.42
N VAL A 27 6.97 -10.11 -7.00
CA VAL A 27 5.60 -9.62 -6.82
C VAL A 27 4.57 -10.64 -7.27
N ILE A 28 4.75 -11.20 -8.47
CA ILE A 28 3.84 -12.21 -9.02
C ILE A 28 3.76 -13.42 -8.08
N LYS A 29 4.89 -13.94 -7.60
CA LYS A 29 4.92 -15.05 -6.64
C LYS A 29 4.21 -14.73 -5.33
N ILE A 30 4.33 -13.50 -4.84
CA ILE A 30 3.62 -13.05 -3.63
C ILE A 30 2.11 -13.01 -3.89
N MET A 31 1.68 -12.43 -5.02
CA MET A 31 0.26 -12.36 -5.39
C MET A 31 -0.35 -13.74 -5.57
N GLU A 32 0.35 -14.68 -6.22
CA GLU A 32 -0.08 -16.08 -6.35
C GLU A 32 -0.28 -16.74 -4.98
N LYS A 33 0.63 -16.51 -4.02
CA LYS A 33 0.50 -17.02 -2.65
C LYS A 33 -0.65 -16.39 -1.86
N LEU A 34 -0.97 -15.14 -2.15
CA LEU A 34 -2.06 -14.39 -1.51
C LEU A 34 -3.40 -14.60 -2.23
N CYS A 35 -3.42 -15.31 -3.35
CA CYS A 35 -4.63 -15.57 -4.11
C CYS A 35 -5.45 -16.67 -3.42
N ASP A 36 -6.64 -16.31 -2.98
CA ASP A 36 -7.64 -17.20 -2.42
C ASP A 36 -9.05 -16.73 -2.82
N ASP A 37 -10.08 -17.40 -2.33
CA ASP A 37 -11.48 -17.06 -2.62
C ASP A 37 -12.06 -15.97 -1.69
N THR A 38 -11.24 -15.36 -0.83
CA THR A 38 -11.67 -14.17 -0.08
C THR A 38 -11.75 -12.95 -0.98
N LEU A 39 -12.54 -11.95 -0.58
CA LEU A 39 -12.61 -10.66 -1.29
C LEU A 39 -11.23 -10.00 -1.46
N PHE A 40 -10.30 -10.24 -0.53
CA PHE A 40 -8.96 -9.67 -0.56
C PHE A 40 -8.01 -10.45 -1.47
N GLY A 41 -8.10 -11.77 -1.49
CA GLY A 41 -7.24 -12.63 -2.31
C GLY A 41 -7.70 -12.72 -3.77
N ALA A 42 -9.01 -12.67 -4.02
CA ALA A 42 -9.57 -12.84 -5.37
C ALA A 42 -9.07 -11.79 -6.39
N ARG A 43 -8.63 -10.62 -5.92
CA ARG A 43 -8.02 -9.58 -6.77
C ARG A 43 -6.70 -10.01 -7.42
N PHE A 44 -6.08 -11.08 -6.92
CA PHE A 44 -4.80 -11.62 -7.41
C PHE A 44 -4.97 -12.80 -8.37
N LYS A 45 -6.21 -13.12 -8.80
CA LYS A 45 -6.48 -14.16 -9.82
C LYS A 45 -5.78 -13.89 -11.16
N ASP A 46 -5.58 -12.61 -11.49
CA ASP A 46 -4.73 -12.17 -12.60
C ASP A 46 -3.66 -11.20 -12.06
N PRO A 47 -2.51 -11.71 -11.60
CA PRO A 47 -1.48 -10.89 -10.96
C PRO A 47 -0.83 -9.91 -11.93
N ILE A 48 -0.75 -10.26 -13.22
CA ILE A 48 -0.15 -9.40 -14.26
C ILE A 48 -1.07 -8.19 -14.51
N GLN A 49 -2.37 -8.43 -14.71
CA GLN A 49 -3.32 -7.34 -14.92
C GLN A 49 -3.46 -6.48 -13.66
N TYR A 50 -3.44 -7.09 -12.46
CA TYR A 50 -3.43 -6.35 -11.20
C TYR A 50 -2.22 -5.41 -11.11
N LEU A 51 -1.01 -5.90 -11.41
CA LEU A 51 0.21 -5.09 -11.35
C LEU A 51 0.19 -3.94 -12.38
N ARG A 52 -0.33 -4.18 -13.59
CA ARG A 52 -0.53 -3.14 -14.60
C ARG A 52 -1.48 -2.05 -14.10
N ASN A 53 -2.65 -2.43 -13.60
CA ASN A 53 -3.65 -1.49 -13.06
C ASN A 53 -3.07 -0.68 -11.91
N ARG A 54 -2.37 -1.36 -10.99
CA ARG A 54 -1.70 -0.72 -9.85
C ARG A 54 -0.73 0.37 -10.32
N ARG A 55 0.18 0.06 -11.23
CA ARG A 55 1.18 1.02 -11.74
C ARG A 55 0.53 2.21 -12.42
N GLN A 56 -0.54 2.00 -13.18
CA GLN A 56 -1.28 3.09 -13.81
C GLN A 56 -1.92 4.02 -12.76
N SER A 57 -2.54 3.47 -11.71
CA SER A 57 -3.11 4.26 -10.62
C SER A 57 -2.03 4.99 -9.81
N GLU A 58 -0.90 4.35 -9.52
CA GLU A 58 0.22 4.96 -8.79
C GLU A 58 0.84 6.12 -9.56
N GLN A 59 1.02 5.97 -10.89
CA GLN A 59 1.49 7.03 -11.76
C GLN A 59 0.54 8.23 -11.76
N TRP A 60 -0.77 7.99 -11.91
CA TRP A 60 -1.78 9.05 -11.85
C TRP A 60 -1.75 9.80 -10.52
N VAL A 61 -1.72 9.08 -9.39
CA VAL A 61 -1.64 9.70 -8.05
C VAL A 61 -0.37 10.53 -7.90
N ARG A 62 0.76 10.03 -8.41
CA ARG A 62 2.04 10.74 -8.36
C ARG A 62 1.99 12.06 -9.14
N GLU A 63 1.42 12.03 -10.33
CA GLU A 63 1.26 13.22 -11.18
C GLU A 63 0.36 14.26 -10.50
N GLU A 64 -0.78 13.85 -9.95
CA GLU A 64 -1.68 14.75 -9.22
C GLU A 64 -1.03 15.34 -7.95
N PHE A 65 -0.23 14.54 -7.25
CA PHE A 65 0.52 15.01 -6.09
C PHE A 65 1.56 16.07 -6.47
N ILE A 66 2.27 15.90 -7.58
CA ILE A 66 3.23 16.89 -8.10
C ILE A 66 2.54 18.17 -8.56
N LYS A 67 1.40 18.08 -9.25
CA LYS A 67 0.61 19.25 -9.66
C LYS A 67 0.20 20.12 -8.47
N LYS A 68 0.03 19.52 -7.30
CA LYS A 68 -0.29 20.21 -6.03
C LYS A 68 0.95 20.71 -5.27
N GLY A 69 2.15 20.63 -5.86
CA GLY A 69 3.41 21.07 -5.28
C GLY A 69 4.17 20.00 -4.50
N GLY A 70 3.68 18.76 -4.50
CA GLY A 70 4.36 17.63 -3.89
C GLY A 70 5.68 17.28 -4.58
N ARG A 71 6.63 16.73 -3.82
CA ARG A 71 7.95 16.31 -4.32
C ARG A 71 8.23 14.85 -3.93
N PRO A 72 7.50 13.88 -4.52
CA PRO A 72 7.67 12.47 -4.17
C PRO A 72 9.04 11.98 -4.64
N ARG A 73 9.77 11.31 -3.74
CA ARG A 73 11.08 10.69 -4.04
C ARG A 73 10.92 9.32 -4.69
N GLU A 74 9.96 8.54 -4.18
CA GLU A 74 9.61 7.23 -4.73
C GLU A 74 8.71 7.36 -5.97
N ILE A 75 8.71 6.31 -6.79
CA ILE A 75 7.80 6.18 -7.95
C ILE A 75 6.42 5.64 -7.57
N TYR A 76 6.25 5.17 -6.32
CA TYR A 76 4.99 4.66 -5.77
C TYR A 76 4.60 5.44 -4.51
N PRO A 77 3.31 5.48 -4.16
CA PRO A 77 2.85 6.16 -2.95
C PRO A 77 3.24 5.39 -1.69
N ILE A 78 3.61 6.12 -0.64
CA ILE A 78 3.78 5.59 0.71
C ILE A 78 2.49 5.91 1.48
N PRO A 79 1.64 4.92 1.81
CA PRO A 79 0.37 5.17 2.48
C PRO A 79 0.63 5.63 3.92
N MET A 80 0.13 6.81 4.28
CA MET A 80 0.18 7.34 5.64
C MET A 80 -1.16 7.95 6.01
N VAL A 81 -1.44 8.00 7.30
CA VAL A 81 -2.58 8.70 7.87
C VAL A 81 -2.11 10.05 8.39
N LEU A 82 -2.88 11.11 8.14
CA LEU A 82 -2.63 12.41 8.78
C LEU A 82 -3.03 12.33 10.25
N GLY A 83 -2.05 12.47 11.13
CA GLY A 83 -2.23 12.20 12.55
C GLY A 83 -2.46 10.71 12.83
N ALA A 84 -3.27 10.41 13.84
CA ALA A 84 -3.64 9.04 14.21
C ALA A 84 -5.13 8.77 13.96
N SER A 85 -5.45 7.61 13.39
CA SER A 85 -6.81 7.10 13.22
C SER A 85 -7.24 6.27 14.44
N LYS A 86 -8.23 6.78 15.19
CA LYS A 86 -8.86 6.04 16.31
C LYS A 86 -9.47 4.72 15.85
N TRP A 87 -9.97 4.67 14.62
CA TRP A 87 -10.61 3.47 14.07
C TRP A 87 -9.58 2.37 13.78
N MET A 88 -8.45 2.73 13.16
CA MET A 88 -7.37 1.77 12.89
C MET A 88 -6.78 1.20 14.18
N VAL A 89 -6.62 2.02 15.21
CA VAL A 89 -6.13 1.57 16.53
C VAL A 89 -7.13 0.61 17.17
N LYS A 90 -8.43 0.94 17.19
CA LYS A 90 -9.46 0.10 17.82
C LYS A 90 -9.64 -1.26 17.12
N GLN A 91 -9.42 -1.32 15.82
CA GLN A 91 -9.60 -2.53 15.00
C GLN A 91 -8.28 -3.28 14.76
N ALA A 92 -7.17 -2.83 15.33
CA ALA A 92 -5.90 -3.54 15.21
C ALA A 92 -6.03 -4.93 15.87
N PRO A 93 -5.36 -5.97 15.33
CA PRO A 93 -5.35 -7.29 15.93
C PRO A 93 -4.70 -7.31 17.32
N ASP A 94 -3.88 -6.30 17.63
CA ASP A 94 -3.24 -6.09 18.93
C ASP A 94 -3.65 -4.70 19.49
N PRO A 95 -4.89 -4.52 19.96
CA PRO A 95 -5.38 -3.24 20.46
C PRO A 95 -4.93 -3.06 21.92
N ASN A 96 -3.68 -2.63 22.13
CA ASN A 96 -3.16 -2.27 23.46
C ASN A 96 -2.68 -0.82 23.46
#